data_AF-A0A7L2XZV5-F1
#
_entry.id   AF-A0A7L2XZV5-F1
#
_cell.length_a   1.000
_cell.length_b   1.000
_cell.length_c   1.000
_cell.angle_alpha   90.00
_cell.angle_beta   90.00
_cell.angle_gamma   90.00
#
_symmetry.space_group_name_H-M   'P 1'
#
loop_
_entity.id
_entity.type
_entity.pdbx_description
1 polymer ?
#
loop_
_entity_poly.entity_id
_entity_poly.type
_entity_poly.pdbx_seq_one_letter_code
_entity_poly.pdbx_strand_id
1 'polypeptide(L)'
;DSDSDSEGGEGRLCPPSDPTLAQVGVAAPHSHLICISFASHLHLIYLSFEPHLHILCISFPSQLQQDLQRLRDEIQELTREIRGGLRGLEPAKEDEENPNSIGARLRRTQHGVLAQQFLGVTGRLQAAQAQYRQRSLERIRRQLHI
;
A
#
# COMPACT_ATOMS: atom_id res chain seq x y z
N ASP A 1 -47.43 -71.70 -16.91
CA ASP A 1 -47.69 -72.51 -18.11
C ASP A 1 -48.86 -72.00 -18.92
N SER A 2 -48.54 -71.18 -19.93
CA SER A 2 -49.11 -71.21 -21.27
C SER A 2 -48.21 -70.32 -22.13
N ASP A 3 -47.22 -70.96 -22.75
CA ASP A 3 -46.50 -70.46 -23.92
C ASP A 3 -47.48 -70.34 -25.11
N SER A 4 -47.23 -69.39 -26.00
CA SER A 4 -46.70 -69.69 -27.35
C SER A 4 -46.92 -68.55 -28.33
N ASP A 5 -45.80 -68.13 -28.90
CA ASP A 5 -45.61 -67.18 -29.98
C ASP A 5 -46.29 -67.57 -31.30
N SER A 6 -46.52 -66.58 -32.16
CA SER A 6 -46.53 -66.79 -33.61
C SER A 6 -45.99 -65.55 -34.32
N GLU A 7 -44.74 -65.68 -34.78
CA GLU A 7 -44.09 -64.80 -35.76
C GLU A 7 -44.68 -65.00 -37.16
N GLY A 8 -44.68 -63.93 -37.95
CA GLY A 8 -44.80 -64.03 -39.41
C GLY A 8 -44.84 -62.68 -40.10
N GLY A 9 -43.74 -62.30 -40.78
CA GLY A 9 -43.78 -61.27 -41.82
C GLY A 9 -42.45 -60.55 -42.09
N GLU A 10 -41.52 -61.21 -42.80
CA GLU A 10 -40.41 -60.53 -43.45
C GLU A 10 -40.90 -59.66 -44.62
N GLY A 11 -40.61 -58.35 -44.55
CA GLY A 11 -40.86 -57.38 -45.62
C GLY A 11 -39.62 -56.51 -45.82
N ARG A 12 -38.72 -56.98 -46.68
CA ARG A 12 -37.48 -56.33 -47.12
C ARG A 12 -37.75 -55.00 -47.83
N LEU A 13 -37.16 -53.87 -47.40
CA LEU A 13 -36.79 -52.72 -48.24
C LEU A 13 -35.90 -51.70 -47.49
N CYS A 14 -34.70 -51.45 -48.01
CA CYS A 14 -33.79 -50.36 -47.64
C CYS A 14 -34.28 -49.00 -48.21
N PRO A 15 -33.69 -47.84 -47.81
CA PRO A 15 -34.39 -46.63 -47.37
C PRO A 15 -34.57 -45.56 -48.48
N PRO A 16 -35.35 -44.49 -48.22
CA PRO A 16 -35.06 -43.18 -48.80
C PRO A 16 -34.31 -42.31 -47.77
N SER A 17 -33.16 -41.83 -48.21
CA SER A 17 -32.32 -40.84 -47.56
C SER A 17 -33.11 -39.54 -47.35
N ASP A 18 -33.36 -39.15 -46.10
CA ASP A 18 -33.77 -37.78 -45.78
C ASP A 18 -32.53 -36.86 -45.76
N PRO A 19 -32.40 -35.89 -46.68
CA PRO A 19 -31.25 -34.97 -46.72
C PRO A 19 -31.45 -33.74 -45.82
N THR A 20 -32.35 -33.79 -44.83
CA THR A 20 -32.78 -32.60 -44.07
C THR A 20 -32.18 -32.46 -42.67
N LEU A 21 -31.27 -33.34 -42.25
CA LEU A 21 -30.50 -33.22 -41.01
C LEU A 21 -29.04 -32.78 -41.20
N ALA A 22 -28.75 -31.99 -42.24
CA ALA A 22 -27.40 -31.48 -42.52
C ALA A 22 -27.32 -29.94 -42.52
N GLN A 23 -28.07 -29.27 -41.65
CA GLN A 23 -28.03 -27.79 -41.52
C GLN A 23 -27.63 -27.31 -40.11
N VAL A 24 -26.88 -28.10 -39.34
CA VAL A 24 -26.20 -27.61 -38.12
C VAL A 24 -24.71 -27.77 -38.31
N GLY A 25 -24.07 -26.77 -38.93
CA GLY A 25 -22.62 -26.88 -39.09
C GLY A 25 -21.92 -25.79 -39.89
N VAL A 26 -22.29 -24.51 -39.82
CA VAL A 26 -21.45 -23.46 -40.47
C VAL A 26 -21.28 -22.15 -39.68
N ALA A 27 -21.99 -21.91 -38.57
CA ALA A 27 -21.83 -20.67 -37.79
C ALA A 27 -20.89 -20.78 -36.56
N ALA A 28 -20.26 -21.94 -36.35
CA ALA A 28 -19.40 -22.18 -35.18
C ALA A 28 -17.99 -21.53 -35.21
N PRO A 29 -17.31 -21.33 -36.36
CA PRO A 29 -15.92 -20.85 -36.33
C PRO A 29 -15.83 -19.36 -36.00
N HIS A 30 -16.79 -18.55 -36.47
CA HIS A 30 -16.77 -17.11 -36.24
C HIS A 30 -17.04 -16.74 -34.78
N SER A 31 -18.00 -17.38 -34.11
CA SER A 31 -18.24 -17.13 -32.69
C SER A 31 -17.03 -17.52 -31.83
N HIS A 32 -16.40 -18.64 -32.14
CA HIS A 32 -15.18 -19.09 -31.46
C HIS A 32 -13.99 -18.13 -31.70
N LEU A 33 -13.80 -17.67 -32.94
CA LEU A 33 -12.76 -16.68 -33.28
C LEU A 33 -12.99 -15.33 -32.61
N ILE A 34 -14.24 -14.87 -32.53
CA ILE A 34 -14.60 -13.65 -31.79
C ILE A 34 -14.31 -13.84 -30.30
N CYS A 35 -14.64 -15.01 -29.74
CA CYS A 35 -14.39 -15.31 -28.33
C CYS A 35 -12.89 -15.35 -28.01
N ILE A 36 -12.07 -15.99 -28.85
CA ILE A 36 -10.61 -16.00 -28.71
C ILE A 36 -10.04 -14.60 -28.87
N SER A 37 -10.51 -13.84 -29.87
CA SER A 37 -10.08 -12.46 -30.09
C SER A 37 -10.39 -11.58 -28.88
N PHE A 38 -11.59 -11.70 -28.33
CA PHE A 38 -12.02 -10.95 -27.15
C PHE A 38 -11.21 -11.36 -25.90
N ALA A 39 -11.05 -12.66 -25.66
CA ALA A 39 -10.23 -13.17 -24.56
C ALA A 39 -8.77 -12.70 -24.67
N SER A 40 -8.21 -12.72 -25.87
CA SER A 40 -6.85 -12.26 -26.15
C SER A 40 -6.70 -10.76 -25.97
N HIS A 41 -7.71 -9.98 -26.37
CA HIS A 41 -7.73 -8.52 -26.19
C HIS A 41 -7.86 -8.14 -24.72
N LEU A 42 -8.73 -8.84 -23.96
CA LEU A 42 -8.82 -8.66 -22.51
C LEU A 42 -7.52 -9.05 -21.80
N HIS A 43 -6.86 -10.14 -22.23
CA HIS A 43 -5.58 -10.57 -21.69
C HIS A 43 -4.46 -9.56 -21.98
N LEU A 44 -4.42 -8.97 -23.19
CA LEU A 44 -3.48 -7.89 -23.54
C LEU A 44 -3.71 -6.63 -22.70
N ILE A 45 -4.98 -6.26 -22.48
CA ILE A 45 -5.34 -5.12 -21.62
C ILE A 45 -4.88 -5.38 -20.19
N TYR A 46 -5.16 -6.56 -19.63
CA TYR A 46 -4.74 -6.94 -18.27
C TYR A 46 -3.21 -6.90 -18.13
N LEU A 47 -2.49 -7.55 -19.03
CA LEU A 47 -1.02 -7.63 -18.99
C LEU A 47 -0.35 -6.27 -19.22
N SER A 48 -1.00 -5.36 -19.94
CA SER A 48 -0.52 -4.00 -20.14
C SER A 48 -0.75 -3.10 -18.91
N PHE A 49 -1.76 -3.37 -18.10
CA PHE A 49 -2.09 -2.59 -16.90
C PHE A 49 -1.38 -3.08 -15.64
N GLU A 50 -1.15 -4.38 -15.52
CA GLU A 50 -0.45 -5.03 -14.39
C GLU A 50 0.87 -4.32 -13.99
N PRO A 51 1.82 -4.06 -14.92
CA PRO A 51 3.09 -3.42 -14.56
C PRO A 51 2.91 -1.95 -14.18
N HIS A 52 1.96 -1.24 -14.80
CA HIS A 52 1.70 0.16 -14.50
C HIS A 52 1.09 0.32 -13.10
N LEU A 53 0.15 -0.55 -12.73
CA LEU A 53 -0.44 -0.59 -11.38
C LEU A 53 0.59 -1.04 -10.34
N HIS A 54 1.43 -2.02 -10.65
CA HIS A 54 2.52 -2.47 -9.77
C HIS A 54 3.54 -1.35 -9.51
N ILE A 55 3.95 -0.61 -10.56
CA ILE A 55 4.82 0.56 -10.42
C ILE A 55 4.13 1.65 -9.58
N LEU A 56 2.87 2.00 -9.84
CA LEU A 56 2.15 2.98 -9.03
C LEU A 56 2.03 2.56 -7.55
N CYS A 57 1.73 1.29 -7.31
CA CYS A 57 1.54 0.72 -5.97
C CYS A 57 2.85 0.66 -5.18
N ILE A 58 4.01 0.57 -5.84
CA ILE A 58 5.33 0.55 -5.19
C ILE A 58 5.96 1.95 -5.13
N SER A 59 5.84 2.75 -6.20
CA SER A 59 6.45 4.07 -6.31
C SER A 59 5.76 5.14 -5.47
N PHE A 60 4.42 5.10 -5.37
CA PHE A 60 3.68 6.09 -4.59
C PHE A 60 3.93 6.01 -3.07
N PRO A 61 3.93 4.83 -2.42
CA PRO A 61 4.29 4.73 -1.02
C PRO A 61 5.80 4.90 -0.77
N SER A 62 6.68 4.57 -1.71
CA SER A 62 8.14 4.65 -1.49
C SER A 62 8.69 6.08 -1.50
N GLN A 63 8.25 6.95 -2.42
CA GLN A 63 8.72 8.35 -2.43
C GLN A 63 8.29 9.11 -1.17
N LEU A 64 7.01 9.00 -0.81
CA LEU A 64 6.50 9.63 0.41
C LEU A 64 7.20 9.08 1.67
N GLN A 65 7.48 7.78 1.72
CA GLN A 65 8.23 7.20 2.84
C GLN A 65 9.68 7.70 2.89
N GLN A 66 10.34 7.85 1.75
CA GLN A 66 11.69 8.39 1.66
C GLN A 66 11.73 9.85 2.15
N ASP A 67 10.77 10.68 1.74
CA ASP A 67 10.67 12.07 2.20
C ASP A 67 10.40 12.17 3.70
N LEU A 68 9.50 11.33 4.24
CA LEU A 68 9.25 11.25 5.68
C LEU A 68 10.48 10.78 6.46
N GLN A 69 11.26 9.85 5.89
CA GLN A 69 12.49 9.38 6.49
C GLN A 69 13.56 10.50 6.50
N ARG A 70 13.73 11.19 5.38
CA ARG A 70 14.62 12.36 5.28
C ARG A 70 14.27 13.43 6.32
N LEU A 71 12.99 13.78 6.43
CA LEU A 71 12.54 14.79 7.40
C LEU A 71 12.78 14.33 8.84
N ARG A 72 12.62 13.04 9.14
CA ARG A 72 12.94 12.48 10.46
C ARG A 72 14.43 12.67 10.78
N ASP A 73 15.29 12.36 9.83
CA ASP A 73 16.73 12.42 10.02
C ASP A 73 17.19 13.88 10.20
N GLU A 74 16.63 14.81 9.42
CA GLU A 74 16.84 16.25 9.57
C GLU A 74 16.38 16.77 10.95
N ILE A 75 15.19 16.39 11.40
CA ILE A 75 14.70 16.73 12.74
C ILE A 75 15.64 16.19 13.82
N GLN A 76 16.14 14.96 13.66
CA GLN A 76 17.09 14.38 14.62
C GLN A 76 18.41 15.14 14.65
N GLU A 77 18.91 15.56 13.49
CA GLU A 77 20.17 16.29 13.41
C GLU A 77 20.05 17.69 14.02
N LEU A 78 19.03 18.45 13.65
CA LEU A 78 18.74 19.73 14.29
C LEU A 78 18.56 19.60 15.81
N THR A 79 17.95 18.50 16.26
CA THR A 79 17.81 18.19 17.71
C THR A 79 19.18 17.91 18.36
N ARG A 80 20.13 17.28 17.66
CA ARG A 80 21.50 17.09 18.15
C ARG A 80 22.27 18.41 18.19
N GLU A 81 22.21 19.18 17.12
CA GLU A 81 22.86 20.50 17.02
C GLU A 81 22.39 21.45 18.12
N ILE A 82 21.07 21.59 18.31
CA ILE A 82 20.50 22.46 19.35
C ILE A 82 20.94 21.99 20.75
N ARG A 83 20.96 20.67 21.01
CA ARG A 83 21.48 20.15 22.29
C ARG A 83 22.95 20.44 22.49
N GLY A 84 23.75 20.36 21.43
CA GLY A 84 25.17 20.73 21.46
C GLY A 84 25.36 22.21 21.78
N GLY A 85 24.62 23.08 21.10
CA GLY A 85 24.63 24.53 21.34
C GLY A 85 24.18 24.88 22.77
N LEU A 86 23.10 24.27 23.26
CA LEU A 86 22.62 24.45 24.63
C LEU A 86 23.68 24.04 25.67
N ARG A 87 24.36 22.91 25.47
CA ARG A 87 25.48 22.48 26.33
C ARG A 87 26.66 23.44 26.28
N GLY A 88 26.98 24.01 25.12
CA GLY A 88 28.04 25.01 24.98
C GLY A 88 27.72 26.34 25.65
N LEU A 89 26.43 26.65 25.83
CA LEU A 89 25.94 27.84 26.54
C LEU A 89 25.65 27.60 28.03
N GLU A 90 25.82 26.37 28.50
CA GLU A 90 25.71 26.03 29.91
C GLU A 90 26.80 26.81 30.68
N PRO A 91 26.50 27.44 31.83
CA PRO A 91 27.47 28.23 32.57
C PRO A 91 28.73 27.40 32.83
N ALA A 92 29.86 27.85 32.30
CA ALA A 92 31.13 27.14 32.41
C ALA A 92 31.57 27.11 33.89
N LYS A 93 32.49 26.21 34.25
CA LYS A 93 33.02 26.14 35.64
C LYS A 93 33.59 27.48 36.13
N GLU A 94 34.09 28.32 35.21
CA GLU A 94 34.56 29.69 35.50
C GLU A 94 33.43 30.64 35.92
N ASP A 95 32.18 30.42 35.47
CA ASP A 95 31.00 31.19 35.87
C ASP A 95 30.42 30.78 37.22
N GLU A 96 30.89 29.68 37.78
CA GLU A 96 30.58 29.26 39.16
C GLU A 96 31.45 30.01 40.17
N GLU A 97 32.67 30.40 39.81
CA GLU A 97 33.56 31.19 40.69
C GLU A 97 33.07 32.64 40.86
N ASN A 98 32.41 33.22 39.84
CA ASN A 98 31.77 34.52 39.93
C ASN A 98 30.36 34.53 39.31
N PRO A 99 29.36 33.96 40.02
CA PRO A 99 28.01 33.77 39.48
C PRO A 99 27.26 35.09 39.24
N ASN A 100 27.70 36.18 39.88
CA ASN A 100 27.10 37.50 39.76
C ASN A 100 27.69 38.34 38.61
N SER A 101 28.68 37.82 37.86
CA SER A 101 29.19 38.52 36.68
C SER A 101 28.07 38.72 35.66
N ILE A 102 28.12 39.85 34.93
CA ILE A 102 27.13 40.16 33.89
C ILE A 102 27.09 39.06 32.83
N GLY A 103 28.25 38.53 32.43
CA GLY A 103 28.37 37.44 31.47
C GLY A 103 27.75 36.12 31.97
N ALA A 104 27.99 35.77 33.23
CA ALA A 104 27.44 34.55 33.85
C ALA A 104 25.90 34.61 33.96
N ARG A 105 25.36 35.79 34.31
CA ARG A 105 23.90 36.02 34.35
C ARG A 105 23.29 35.96 32.95
N LEU A 106 23.92 36.60 31.97
CA LEU A 106 23.45 36.59 30.58
C LEU A 106 23.40 35.16 30.02
N ARG A 107 24.46 34.35 30.22
CA ARG A 107 24.50 32.95 29.79
C ARG A 107 23.42 32.11 30.45
N ARG A 108 23.24 32.19 31.78
CA ARG A 108 22.17 31.47 32.49
C ARG A 108 20.77 31.83 31.97
N THR A 109 20.49 33.12 31.76
CA THR A 109 19.19 33.56 31.24
C THR A 109 18.97 33.08 29.80
N GLN A 110 19.96 33.22 28.92
CA GLN A 110 19.86 32.76 27.52
C GLN A 110 19.67 31.25 27.44
N HIS A 111 20.50 30.48 28.15
CA HIS A 111 20.39 29.04 28.22
C HIS A 111 19.01 28.61 28.73
N GLY A 112 18.51 29.22 29.81
CA GLY A 112 17.20 28.91 30.37
C GLY A 112 16.05 29.14 29.39
N VAL A 113 16.04 30.28 28.70
CA VAL A 113 15.00 30.58 27.70
C VAL A 113 15.06 29.60 26.52
N LEU A 114 16.25 29.36 25.97
CA LEU A 114 16.43 28.47 24.82
C LEU A 114 16.12 27.00 25.17
N ALA A 115 16.50 26.55 26.37
CA ALA A 115 16.22 25.19 26.84
C ALA A 115 14.71 24.96 27.02
N GLN A 116 13.99 25.93 27.59
CA GLN A 116 12.53 25.86 27.71
C GLN A 116 11.84 25.80 26.34
N GLN A 117 12.26 26.64 25.40
CA GLN A 117 11.71 26.61 24.03
C GLN A 117 11.98 25.29 23.33
N PHE A 118 13.21 24.76 23.45
CA PHE A 118 13.60 23.48 22.87
C PHE A 118 12.77 22.33 23.44
N LEU A 119 12.66 22.23 24.77
CA LEU A 119 11.82 21.22 25.42
C LEU A 119 10.35 21.32 24.98
N GLY A 120 9.83 22.54 24.82
CA GLY A 120 8.47 22.77 24.31
C GLY A 120 8.27 22.27 22.88
N VAL A 121 9.23 22.49 21.97
CA VAL A 121 9.18 21.96 20.60
C VAL A 121 9.32 20.45 20.60
N THR A 122 10.29 19.89 21.32
CA THR A 122 10.49 18.44 21.41
C THR A 122 9.28 17.74 22.01
N GLY A 123 8.64 18.31 23.04
CA GLY A 123 7.43 17.77 23.65
C GLY A 123 6.26 17.73 22.65
N ARG A 124 6.05 18.80 21.89
CA ARG A 124 5.02 18.84 20.82
C ARG A 124 5.30 17.81 19.72
N LEU A 125 6.55 17.65 19.32
CA LEU A 125 6.95 16.64 18.35
C LEU A 125 6.65 15.22 18.87
N GLN A 126 7.01 14.92 20.12
CA GLN A 126 6.75 13.62 20.74
C GLN A 126 5.25 13.34 20.85
N ALA A 127 4.45 14.33 21.23
CA ALA A 127 2.99 14.22 21.29
C ALA A 127 2.39 13.91 19.92
N ALA A 128 2.81 14.64 18.88
CA ALA A 128 2.35 14.40 17.51
C ALA A 128 2.71 12.99 17.02
N GLN A 129 3.93 12.52 17.30
CA GLN A 129 4.36 11.16 16.97
C GLN A 129 3.55 10.08 17.70
N ALA A 130 3.25 10.29 18.99
CA ALA A 130 2.43 9.38 19.77
C ALA A 130 0.99 9.31 19.23
N GLN A 131 0.39 10.45 18.91
CA GLN A 131 -0.94 10.51 18.31
C GLN A 131 -1.01 9.80 16.95
N TYR A 132 0.01 9.96 16.11
CA TYR A 132 0.08 9.24 14.84
C TYR A 132 0.12 7.73 15.04
N ARG A 133 1.00 7.23 15.92
CA ARG A 133 1.10 5.79 16.24
C ARG A 133 -0.23 5.24 16.75
N GLN A 134 -0.91 5.98 17.62
CA GLN A 134 -2.21 5.59 18.15
C GLN A 134 -3.26 5.47 17.04
N ARG A 135 -3.39 6.49 16.18
CA ARG A 135 -4.33 6.45 15.05
C ARG A 135 -4.01 5.34 14.05
N SER A 136 -2.73 5.06 13.78
CA SER A 136 -2.36 3.94 12.91
C SER A 136 -2.77 2.60 13.52
N LEU A 137 -2.59 2.41 14.83
CA LEU A 137 -3.03 1.21 15.53
C LEU A 137 -4.55 1.06 15.52
N GLU A 138 -5.30 2.14 15.72
CA GLU A 138 -6.76 2.12 15.63
C GLU A 138 -7.25 1.72 14.23
N ARG A 139 -6.61 2.21 13.17
CA ARG A 139 -6.93 1.82 11.80
C ARG A 139 -6.71 0.32 11.57
N ILE A 140 -5.56 -0.21 12.00
CA ILE A 140 -5.25 -1.64 11.89
C ILE A 140 -6.25 -2.47 12.70
N ARG A 141 -6.54 -2.07 13.93
CA ARG A 141 -7.53 -2.77 14.78
C ARG A 141 -8.89 -2.84 14.10
N ARG A 142 -9.40 -1.74 13.51
CA ARG A 142 -10.67 -1.75 12.78
C ARG A 142 -10.67 -2.69 11.58
N GLN A 143 -9.54 -2.84 10.88
CA GLN A 143 -9.40 -3.77 9.75
C GLN A 143 -9.34 -5.25 10.19
N LEU A 144 -8.85 -5.52 11.40
CA LEU A 144 -8.74 -6.88 11.96
C LEU A 144 -9.98 -7.33 12.74
N HIS A 145 -10.87 -6.41 13.13
CA HIS A 145 -12.14 -6.71 13.83
C HIS A 145 -13.33 -6.79 12.86
N ILE A 146 -13.05 -7.06 11.58
CA ILE A 146 -14.01 -7.42 10.53
C ILE A 146 -13.70 -8.87 10.17
#